data_AF-A0A7X7P3L1-F1
#
_entry.id   AF-A0A7X7P3L1-F1
#
_cell.length_a   1.000
_cell.length_b   1.000
_cell.length_c   1.000
_cell.angle_alpha   90.00
_cell.angle_beta   90.00
_cell.angle_gamma   90.00
#
_symmetry.space_group_name_H-M   'P 1'
#
loop_
_entity.id
_entity.type
_entity.pdbx_description
1 polymer ?
#
loop_
_entity_poly.entity_id
_entity_poly.type
_entity_poly.pdbx_seq_one_letter_code
_entity_poly.pdbx_strand_id
1 'polypeptide(L)'
;ADIFLDEVVTRQGTVTFTVDAADATAGIADEDVKLTLTLRGSDPAVTLPAVLQGAAETNGWMRYTFTAAIGADTANGTYDASLTVLDRSGNASETLAGAFEVQKNQFAVTVALQGAVAGPFSREVTFVATGADGGVLATWVRNISFTDGVGTDTLPEAPDGIVGLSAKTGAHLRRRLAVELDSDGQGLAEFTGTGAEGRQLLGGDLDGDNAVNMADFNRLRYYWYTVNTAADIDGDGASNLNDLNILKANWYGVGDPL
;
A
#
# COMPACT_ATOMS: atom_id res chain seq x y z
N ALA A 1 -28.47 8.48 -11.39
CA ALA A 1 -27.85 7.18 -11.11
C ALA A 1 -26.37 7.45 -10.93
N ASP A 2 -25.79 7.13 -9.79
CA ASP A 2 -24.36 7.38 -9.59
C ASP A 2 -23.55 6.48 -10.55
N ILE A 3 -22.47 6.99 -11.12
CA ILE A 3 -21.56 6.20 -11.97
C ILE A 3 -20.89 5.10 -11.12
N PHE A 4 -20.85 5.29 -9.79
CA PHE A 4 -20.27 4.33 -8.86
C PHE A 4 -21.25 3.94 -7.74
N LEU A 5 -21.13 2.71 -7.27
CA LEU A 5 -21.66 2.27 -5.98
C LEU A 5 -20.49 2.25 -5.00
N ASP A 6 -20.26 3.36 -4.29
CA ASP A 6 -19.25 3.58 -3.23
C ASP A 6 -17.75 3.31 -3.55
N GLU A 7 -16.88 4.22 -3.08
CA GLU A 7 -15.40 4.16 -2.91
C GLU A 7 -14.62 3.05 -3.68
N VAL A 8 -14.61 3.10 -5.02
CA VAL A 8 -13.77 2.21 -5.83
C VAL A 8 -12.33 2.76 -5.89
N VAL A 9 -11.42 2.14 -5.13
CA VAL A 9 -9.97 2.34 -5.30
C VAL A 9 -9.48 1.47 -6.45
N THR A 10 -9.05 2.10 -7.53
CA THR A 10 -8.44 1.40 -8.66
C THR A 10 -6.92 1.45 -8.54
N ARG A 11 -6.30 0.26 -8.62
CA ARG A 11 -4.86 0.08 -8.75
C ARG A 11 -4.46 0.20 -10.23
N GLN A 12 -3.38 -0.45 -10.66
CA GLN A 12 -3.07 -0.59 -12.08
C GLN A 12 -4.07 -1.49 -12.81
N GLY A 13 -4.23 -1.26 -14.12
CA GLY A 13 -5.05 -2.07 -15.00
C GLY A 13 -6.13 -1.27 -15.70
N THR A 14 -7.29 -1.88 -15.96
CA THR A 14 -8.37 -1.25 -16.74
C THR A 14 -9.59 -1.02 -15.86
N VAL A 15 -10.01 0.24 -15.74
CA VAL A 15 -11.33 0.60 -15.18
C VAL A 15 -12.37 0.48 -16.27
N THR A 16 -13.52 -0.11 -15.96
CA THR A 16 -14.66 -0.17 -16.87
C THR A 16 -15.79 0.69 -16.32
N PHE A 17 -16.37 1.55 -17.16
CA PHE A 17 -17.51 2.40 -16.83
C PHE A 17 -18.68 1.98 -17.71
N THR A 18 -19.86 1.83 -17.12
CA THR A 18 -21.09 1.55 -17.87
C THR A 18 -22.12 2.62 -17.59
N VAL A 19 -22.80 3.07 -18.64
CA VAL A 19 -23.92 4.00 -18.52
C VAL A 19 -25.07 3.53 -19.39
N ASP A 20 -26.28 3.65 -18.86
CA ASP A 20 -27.50 3.40 -19.61
C ASP A 20 -28.11 4.74 -20.04
N ALA A 21 -28.34 4.91 -21.34
CA ALA A 21 -28.99 6.08 -21.91
C ALA A 21 -30.09 5.67 -22.88
N ALA A 22 -31.14 6.47 -22.98
CA ALA A 22 -32.23 6.25 -23.90
C ALA A 22 -32.72 7.58 -24.45
N ASP A 23 -33.11 7.56 -25.73
CA ASP A 23 -33.88 8.63 -26.34
C ASP A 23 -35.03 8.01 -27.15
N ALA A 24 -36.23 8.59 -26.99
CA ALA A 24 -37.45 8.04 -27.56
C ALA A 24 -37.73 8.50 -29.00
N THR A 25 -36.96 9.46 -29.54
CA THR A 25 -37.36 10.19 -30.76
C THR A 25 -36.28 10.27 -31.83
N ALA A 26 -35.14 10.89 -31.53
CA ALA A 26 -34.02 11.15 -32.44
C ALA A 26 -32.92 10.07 -32.38
N GLY A 27 -32.92 9.29 -31.29
CA GLY A 27 -31.86 8.36 -30.93
C GLY A 27 -30.56 9.06 -30.54
N ILE A 28 -29.59 8.25 -30.11
CA ILE A 28 -28.27 8.68 -29.66
C ILE A 28 -27.24 8.09 -30.63
N ALA A 29 -26.23 8.88 -31.01
CA ALA A 29 -25.05 8.38 -31.72
C ALA A 29 -23.92 8.10 -30.73
N ASP A 30 -23.08 7.11 -31.02
CA ASP A 30 -21.99 6.71 -30.11
C ASP A 30 -21.00 7.86 -29.83
N GLU A 31 -20.75 8.71 -30.82
CA GLU A 31 -19.88 9.91 -30.70
C GLU A 31 -20.46 11.02 -29.80
N ASP A 32 -21.76 10.95 -29.52
CA ASP A 32 -22.50 11.91 -28.70
C ASP A 32 -22.58 11.50 -27.23
N VAL A 33 -22.05 10.32 -26.87
CA VAL A 33 -21.89 9.88 -25.48
C VAL A 33 -20.47 10.18 -25.02
N LYS A 34 -20.32 11.19 -24.18
CA LYS A 34 -19.01 11.71 -23.76
C LYS A 34 -18.77 11.44 -22.29
N LEU A 35 -17.78 10.62 -21.99
CA LEU A 35 -17.21 10.45 -20.66
C LEU A 35 -15.91 11.25 -20.55
N THR A 36 -15.84 12.14 -19.57
CA THR A 36 -14.63 12.88 -19.21
C THR A 36 -14.20 12.48 -17.81
N LEU A 37 -12.91 12.16 -17.65
CA LEU A 37 -12.31 11.86 -16.36
C LEU A 37 -11.25 12.92 -16.06
N THR A 38 -11.42 13.68 -14.99
CA THR A 38 -10.53 14.80 -14.64
C THR A 38 -9.97 14.59 -13.25
N LEU A 39 -8.67 14.75 -13.08
CA LEU A 39 -8.05 14.66 -11.76
C LEU A 39 -8.51 15.85 -10.89
N ARG A 40 -9.03 15.55 -9.70
CA ARG A 40 -9.56 16.56 -8.79
C ARG A 40 -8.42 17.42 -8.22
N GLY A 41 -8.61 18.73 -8.24
CA GLY A 41 -7.63 19.68 -7.68
C GLY A 41 -6.40 19.93 -8.55
N SER A 42 -6.31 19.33 -9.75
CA SER A 42 -5.34 19.69 -10.77
C SER A 42 -5.92 20.68 -11.79
N ASP A 43 -5.11 21.11 -12.75
CA ASP A 43 -5.62 21.80 -13.94
C ASP A 43 -6.69 20.92 -14.61
N PRO A 44 -7.89 21.44 -14.93
CA PRO A 44 -8.96 20.68 -15.57
C PRO A 44 -8.58 20.08 -16.94
N ALA A 45 -7.48 20.54 -17.55
CA ALA A 45 -6.90 19.93 -18.75
C ALA A 45 -6.21 18.58 -18.48
N VAL A 46 -5.92 18.23 -17.21
CA VAL A 46 -5.36 16.94 -16.84
C VAL A 46 -6.48 15.90 -16.79
N THR A 47 -6.67 15.23 -17.93
CA THR A 47 -7.70 14.21 -18.10
C THR A 47 -7.10 12.82 -18.20
N LEU A 48 -7.80 11.82 -17.66
CA LEU A 48 -7.53 10.41 -17.95
C LEU A 48 -8.34 9.99 -19.20
N PRO A 49 -7.70 9.54 -20.29
CA PRO A 49 -8.42 9.11 -21.47
C PRO A 49 -9.32 7.91 -21.19
N ALA A 50 -10.59 8.03 -21.57
CA ALA A 50 -11.55 6.93 -21.60
C ALA A 50 -11.94 6.61 -23.04
N VAL A 51 -12.00 5.33 -23.38
CA VAL A 51 -12.29 4.84 -24.74
C VAL A 51 -13.63 4.10 -24.72
N LEU A 52 -14.57 4.52 -25.57
CA LEU A 52 -15.82 3.78 -25.79
C LEU A 52 -15.50 2.42 -26.44
N GLN A 53 -15.86 1.34 -25.77
CA GLN A 53 -15.66 -0.03 -26.25
C GLN A 53 -16.86 -0.53 -27.06
N GLY A 54 -18.05 0.00 -26.79
CA GLY A 54 -19.26 -0.33 -27.54
C GLY A 54 -20.54 0.01 -26.79
N ALA A 55 -21.65 -0.24 -27.48
CA ALA A 55 -23.00 -0.03 -26.98
C ALA A 55 -23.86 -1.29 -27.19
N ALA A 56 -24.70 -1.63 -26.22
CA ALA A 56 -25.59 -2.79 -26.29
C ALA A 56 -26.96 -2.49 -25.70
N GLU A 57 -28.02 -2.92 -26.39
CA GLU A 57 -29.39 -2.75 -25.89
C GLU A 57 -29.63 -3.64 -24.66
N THR A 58 -30.13 -3.05 -23.59
CA THR A 58 -30.43 -3.70 -22.31
C THR A 58 -31.74 -3.15 -21.76
N ASN A 59 -32.80 -3.97 -21.70
CA ASN A 59 -34.10 -3.60 -21.13
C ASN A 59 -34.72 -2.30 -21.70
N GLY A 60 -34.54 -2.05 -23.01
CA GLY A 60 -35.05 -0.84 -23.68
C GLY A 60 -34.19 0.41 -23.48
N TRP A 61 -33.00 0.27 -22.88
CA TRP A 61 -31.96 1.29 -22.79
C TRP A 61 -30.75 0.88 -23.62
N MET A 62 -29.95 1.83 -24.08
CA MET A 62 -28.64 1.56 -24.67
C MET A 62 -27.57 1.68 -23.58
N ARG A 63 -26.86 0.57 -23.33
CA ARG A 63 -25.73 0.52 -22.39
C ARG A 63 -24.43 0.81 -23.12
N TYR A 64 -23.80 1.92 -22.82
CA TYR A 64 -22.46 2.28 -23.31
C TYR A 64 -21.41 1.81 -22.32
N THR A 65 -20.33 1.21 -22.83
CA THR A 65 -19.21 0.72 -22.03
C THR A 65 -17.94 1.46 -22.40
N PHE A 66 -17.33 2.16 -21.45
CA PHE A 66 -16.04 2.82 -21.60
C PHE A 66 -14.97 2.09 -20.81
N THR A 67 -13.72 2.19 -21.24
CA THR A 67 -12.57 1.75 -20.45
C THR A 67 -11.52 2.84 -20.36
N ALA A 68 -10.87 2.92 -19.20
CA ALA A 68 -9.69 3.77 -18.99
C ALA A 68 -8.54 2.90 -18.46
N ALA A 69 -7.35 3.08 -19.02
CA ALA A 69 -6.15 2.36 -18.60
C ALA A 69 -5.42 3.16 -17.51
N ILE A 70 -5.14 2.52 -16.39
CA ILE A 70 -4.30 3.03 -15.30
C ILE A 70 -2.91 2.44 -15.46
N GLY A 71 -1.96 3.28 -15.89
CA GLY A 71 -0.57 2.89 -16.17
C GLY A 71 0.46 3.82 -15.53
N ALA A 72 1.69 3.76 -16.03
CA ALA A 72 2.83 4.55 -15.54
C ALA A 72 2.55 6.06 -15.48
N ASP A 73 1.88 6.60 -16.49
CA ASP A 73 1.64 8.04 -16.60
C ASP A 73 0.36 8.51 -15.87
N THR A 74 -0.45 7.58 -15.37
CA THR A 74 -1.67 7.94 -14.63
C THR A 74 -1.30 8.42 -13.23
N ALA A 75 -1.61 9.66 -12.90
CA ALA A 75 -1.38 10.20 -11.57
C ALA A 75 -2.28 9.53 -10.53
N ASN A 76 -1.81 9.43 -9.28
CA ASN A 76 -2.66 9.04 -8.17
C ASN A 76 -3.59 10.19 -7.78
N GLY A 77 -4.71 9.86 -7.16
CA GLY A 77 -5.69 10.80 -6.63
C GLY A 77 -7.11 10.50 -7.06
N THR A 78 -8.03 11.35 -6.62
CA THR A 78 -9.44 11.23 -6.96
C THR A 78 -9.72 11.82 -8.34
N TYR A 79 -10.33 11.04 -9.23
CA TYR A 79 -10.80 11.47 -10.53
C TYR A 79 -12.31 11.71 -10.49
N ASP A 80 -12.73 12.88 -10.94
CA ASP A 80 -14.12 13.21 -11.21
C ASP A 80 -14.50 12.65 -12.59
N ALA A 81 -15.52 11.79 -12.62
CA ALA A 81 -16.13 11.27 -13.83
C ALA A 81 -17.38 12.08 -14.16
N SER A 82 -17.40 12.69 -15.36
CA SER A 82 -18.53 13.46 -15.87
C SER A 82 -18.98 12.88 -17.19
N LEU A 83 -20.26 12.54 -17.28
CA LEU A 83 -20.86 11.96 -18.48
C LEU A 83 -22.03 12.81 -18.97
N THR A 84 -22.03 13.08 -20.28
CA THR A 84 -23.10 13.79 -20.98
C THR A 84 -23.46 13.06 -22.25
N VAL A 85 -24.76 13.03 -22.58
CA VAL A 85 -25.29 12.45 -23.80
C VAL A 85 -25.98 13.53 -24.62
N LEU A 86 -25.72 13.57 -25.92
CA LEU A 86 -26.46 14.40 -26.88
C LEU A 86 -27.35 13.50 -27.74
N ASP A 87 -28.59 13.90 -28.00
CA ASP A 87 -29.41 13.28 -29.02
C ASP A 87 -29.07 13.82 -30.42
N ARG A 88 -29.54 13.15 -31.49
CA ARG A 88 -29.30 13.62 -32.87
C ARG A 88 -30.00 14.94 -33.22
N SER A 89 -30.89 15.44 -32.36
CA SER A 89 -31.54 16.75 -32.49
C SER A 89 -30.79 17.87 -31.76
N GLY A 90 -29.69 17.54 -31.07
CA GLY A 90 -28.87 18.48 -30.31
C GLY A 90 -29.35 18.76 -28.89
N ASN A 91 -30.27 17.96 -28.34
CA ASN A 91 -30.67 18.08 -26.94
C ASN A 91 -29.68 17.31 -26.05
N ALA A 92 -29.16 17.97 -25.02
CA ALA A 92 -28.22 17.37 -24.08
C ALA A 92 -28.96 16.83 -22.84
N SER A 93 -28.47 15.71 -22.29
CA SER A 93 -28.86 15.21 -20.98
C SER A 93 -28.35 16.13 -19.87
N GLU A 94 -28.89 15.94 -18.67
CA GLU A 94 -28.18 16.37 -17.45
C GLU A 94 -26.83 15.63 -17.35
N THR A 95 -25.84 16.29 -16.77
CA THR A 95 -24.53 15.66 -16.51
C THR A 95 -24.66 14.64 -15.40
N LEU A 96 -24.27 13.40 -15.71
CA LEU A 96 -24.09 12.38 -14.71
C LEU A 96 -22.68 12.49 -14.13
N ALA A 97 -22.58 12.67 -12.82
CA ALA A 97 -21.30 12.79 -12.13
C ALA A 97 -21.05 11.58 -11.22
N GLY A 98 -19.78 11.21 -11.07
CA GLY A 98 -19.27 10.25 -10.10
C GLY A 98 -17.80 10.52 -9.82
N ALA A 99 -17.20 9.75 -8.93
CA ALA A 99 -15.76 9.84 -8.68
C ALA A 99 -15.19 8.47 -8.33
N PHE A 100 -13.91 8.27 -8.65
CA PHE A 100 -13.14 7.10 -8.25
C PHE A 100 -11.72 7.51 -7.88
N GLU A 101 -11.05 6.70 -7.09
CA GLU A 101 -9.67 6.96 -6.69
C GLU A 101 -8.70 6.09 -7.48
N VAL A 102 -7.61 6.69 -7.94
CA VAL A 102 -6.44 5.97 -8.45
C VAL A 102 -5.39 5.98 -7.36
N GLN A 103 -5.00 4.79 -6.90
CA GLN A 103 -3.86 4.62 -6.00
C GLN A 103 -3.10 3.36 -6.41
N LYS A 104 -2.08 3.55 -7.24
CA LYS A 104 -1.31 2.47 -7.87
C LYS A 104 -0.05 2.09 -7.11
N ASN A 105 0.38 2.95 -6.18
CA ASN A 105 1.68 2.82 -5.58
C ASN A 105 1.73 1.64 -4.59
N GLN A 106 2.82 0.87 -4.61
CA GLN A 106 3.04 -0.19 -3.63
C GLN A 106 4.53 -0.51 -3.45
N PHE A 107 4.86 -1.12 -2.31
CA PHE A 107 6.18 -1.70 -2.05
C PHE A 107 6.10 -3.21 -1.92
N ALA A 108 6.95 -3.93 -2.65
CA ALA A 108 7.35 -5.27 -2.27
C ALA A 108 8.40 -5.17 -1.16
N VAL A 109 8.15 -5.84 -0.03
CA VAL A 109 9.06 -5.81 1.12
C VAL A 109 9.58 -7.20 1.44
N THR A 110 10.86 -7.27 1.77
CA THR A 110 11.51 -8.48 2.30
C THR A 110 12.14 -8.13 3.65
N VAL A 111 11.81 -8.88 4.69
CA VAL A 111 12.27 -8.65 6.05
C VAL A 111 13.00 -9.89 6.56
N ALA A 112 14.24 -9.72 6.98
CA ALA A 112 14.98 -10.71 7.75
C ALA A 112 15.05 -10.28 9.21
N LEU A 113 14.92 -11.25 10.12
CA LEU A 113 15.05 -11.05 11.56
C LEU A 113 16.36 -11.67 12.05
N GLN A 114 17.14 -10.91 12.82
CA GLN A 114 18.39 -11.41 13.37
C GLN A 114 18.14 -12.59 14.31
N GLY A 115 18.83 -13.70 14.03
CA GLY A 115 18.82 -14.86 14.90
C GLY A 115 17.55 -15.70 14.83
N ALA A 116 16.62 -15.36 13.91
CA ALA A 116 15.38 -16.09 13.77
C ALA A 116 15.60 -17.57 13.45
N VAL A 117 14.70 -18.41 13.97
CA VAL A 117 14.74 -19.85 13.74
C VAL A 117 14.48 -20.23 12.28
N ALA A 118 14.93 -21.42 11.92
CA ALA A 118 14.70 -22.01 10.60
C ALA A 118 13.20 -22.31 10.35
N GLY A 119 12.47 -22.70 11.40
CA GLY A 119 11.05 -23.08 11.29
C GLY A 119 10.12 -21.91 11.00
N PRO A 120 8.90 -22.17 10.51
CA PRO A 120 7.95 -21.12 10.22
C PRO A 120 7.35 -20.52 11.50
N PHE A 121 7.25 -19.20 11.55
CA PHE A 121 6.49 -18.47 12.57
C PHE A 121 5.92 -17.18 11.98
N SER A 122 4.98 -16.54 12.67
CA SER A 122 4.44 -15.25 12.25
C SER A 122 4.72 -14.17 13.28
N ARG A 123 4.94 -12.95 12.82
CA ARG A 123 5.15 -11.79 13.68
C ARG A 123 4.58 -10.53 13.05
N GLU A 124 4.05 -9.67 13.91
CA GLU A 124 3.65 -8.33 13.53
C GLU A 124 4.87 -7.46 13.21
N VAL A 125 4.86 -6.85 12.03
CA VAL A 125 5.85 -5.89 11.55
C VAL A 125 5.13 -4.58 11.28
N THR A 126 5.56 -3.52 11.95
CA THR A 126 5.12 -2.15 11.70
C THR A 126 6.05 -1.49 10.69
N PHE A 127 5.49 -1.09 9.56
CA PHE A 127 6.15 -0.30 8.54
C PHE A 127 5.72 1.16 8.63
N VAL A 128 6.66 2.08 8.45
CA VAL A 128 6.37 3.53 8.47
C VAL A 128 7.04 4.18 7.25
N ALA A 129 6.22 4.77 6.38
CA ALA A 129 6.66 5.60 5.27
C ALA A 129 6.91 7.03 5.73
N THR A 130 7.98 7.63 5.23
CA THR A 130 8.41 9.00 5.59
C THR A 130 8.74 9.80 4.35
N GLY A 131 8.41 11.09 4.39
CA GLY A 131 8.76 12.08 3.38
C GLY A 131 10.16 12.65 3.55
N ALA A 132 10.56 13.53 2.64
CA ALA A 132 11.90 14.16 2.62
C ALA A 132 12.19 15.04 3.84
N ASP A 133 11.14 15.56 4.49
CA ASP A 133 11.20 16.32 5.73
C ASP A 133 11.25 15.42 6.99
N GLY A 134 11.17 14.10 6.82
CA GLY A 134 11.05 13.13 7.91
C GLY A 134 9.63 12.94 8.43
N GLY A 135 8.64 13.66 7.89
CA GLY A 135 7.24 13.50 8.29
C GLY A 135 6.70 12.11 7.96
N VAL A 136 5.92 11.52 8.86
CA VAL A 136 5.23 10.24 8.62
C VAL A 136 4.12 10.44 7.60
N LEU A 137 4.17 9.68 6.50
CA LEU A 137 3.18 9.73 5.43
C LEU A 137 2.15 8.59 5.53
N ALA A 138 2.60 7.39 5.94
CA ALA A 138 1.73 6.23 6.13
C ALA A 138 2.32 5.27 7.15
N THR A 139 1.47 4.45 7.76
CA THR A 139 1.86 3.36 8.67
C THR A 139 1.08 2.11 8.34
N TRP A 140 1.77 0.98 8.19
CA TRP A 140 1.16 -0.33 8.00
C TRP A 140 1.56 -1.26 9.14
N VAL A 141 0.62 -2.05 9.63
CA VAL A 141 0.87 -3.11 10.60
C VAL A 141 0.51 -4.43 9.94
N ARG A 142 1.50 -5.30 9.74
CA ARG A 142 1.37 -6.52 8.93
C ARG A 142 1.79 -7.73 9.74
N ASN A 143 0.96 -8.77 9.75
CA ASN A 143 1.36 -10.06 10.30
C ASN A 143 2.10 -10.86 9.22
N ILE A 144 3.44 -10.83 9.26
CA ILE A 144 4.30 -11.48 8.28
C ILE A 144 4.65 -12.89 8.75
N SER A 145 4.56 -13.86 7.84
CA SER A 145 5.08 -15.21 8.05
C SER A 145 6.54 -15.29 7.63
N PHE A 146 7.39 -15.74 8.55
CA PHE A 146 8.81 -15.94 8.35
C PHE A 146 9.08 -17.41 8.13
N THR A 147 9.88 -17.75 7.12
CA THR A 147 10.47 -19.07 6.90
C THR A 147 11.98 -18.88 6.81
N ASP A 148 12.76 -19.67 7.53
CA ASP A 148 14.21 -19.50 7.61
C ASP A 148 14.63 -18.06 7.98
N GLY A 149 13.86 -17.44 8.88
CA GLY A 149 14.10 -16.08 9.35
C GLY A 149 13.78 -14.95 8.36
N VAL A 150 13.22 -15.26 7.19
CA VAL A 150 12.87 -14.28 6.15
C VAL A 150 11.37 -14.33 5.85
N GLY A 151 10.75 -13.16 5.78
CA GLY A 151 9.36 -12.98 5.41
C GLY A 151 9.21 -11.93 4.32
N THR A 152 8.19 -12.06 3.49
CA THR A 152 7.87 -11.11 2.43
C THR A 152 6.42 -10.63 2.54
N ASP A 153 6.16 -9.42 2.06
CA ASP A 153 4.81 -8.88 1.96
C ASP A 153 4.73 -7.78 0.87
N THR A 154 3.51 -7.32 0.57
CA THR A 154 3.27 -6.14 -0.26
C THR A 154 2.54 -5.07 0.56
N LEU A 155 3.08 -3.86 0.57
CA LEU A 155 2.46 -2.67 1.17
C LEU A 155 1.72 -1.89 0.07
N PRO A 156 0.38 -2.03 -0.04
CA PRO A 156 -0.39 -1.27 -1.02
C PRO A 156 -0.50 0.19 -0.59
N GLU A 157 -0.90 1.04 -1.55
CA GLU A 157 -1.24 2.43 -1.31
C GLU A 157 -0.07 3.21 -0.70
N ALA A 158 1.13 2.98 -1.22
CA ALA A 158 2.31 3.72 -0.79
C ALA A 158 2.14 5.21 -1.13
N PRO A 159 2.32 6.12 -0.17
CA PRO A 159 2.07 7.54 -0.41
C PRO A 159 3.05 8.10 -1.43
N ASP A 160 2.58 9.04 -2.26
CA ASP A 160 3.46 9.80 -3.14
C ASP A 160 4.50 10.58 -2.30
N GLY A 161 5.69 10.79 -2.86
CA GLY A 161 6.77 11.53 -2.20
C GLY A 161 7.44 10.80 -1.03
N ILE A 162 7.16 9.51 -0.85
CA ILE A 162 7.93 8.65 0.05
C ILE A 162 9.41 8.64 -0.36
N VAL A 163 10.30 8.84 0.62
CA VAL A 163 11.75 8.71 0.42
C VAL A 163 12.39 7.74 1.42
N GLY A 164 11.68 7.41 2.49
CA GLY A 164 12.15 6.49 3.52
C GLY A 164 11.08 5.52 3.96
N LEU A 165 11.43 4.25 4.07
CA LEU A 165 10.58 3.21 4.63
C LEU A 165 11.28 2.57 5.82
N SER A 166 10.61 2.57 6.97
CA SER A 166 11.10 1.94 8.18
C SER A 166 10.33 0.66 8.48
N ALA A 167 10.98 -0.32 9.10
CA ALA A 167 10.35 -1.54 9.61
C ALA A 167 10.78 -1.79 11.06
N LYS A 168 9.85 -2.32 11.86
CA LYS A 168 10.06 -2.64 13.29
C LYS A 168 9.12 -3.78 13.71
N THR A 169 9.56 -4.64 14.61
CA THR A 169 8.67 -5.57 15.33
C THR A 169 8.65 -5.22 16.82
N GLY A 170 7.78 -5.85 17.60
CA GLY A 170 7.76 -5.66 19.06
C GLY A 170 8.98 -6.21 19.82
N ALA A 171 9.92 -6.88 19.13
CA ALA A 171 11.14 -7.44 19.73
C ALA A 171 12.43 -6.94 19.06
N HIS A 172 12.33 -5.98 18.13
CA HIS A 172 13.42 -5.59 17.25
C HIS A 172 13.57 -4.07 17.14
N LEU A 173 14.82 -3.62 16.99
CA LEU A 173 15.15 -2.24 16.68
C LEU A 173 14.60 -1.84 15.31
N ARG A 174 14.16 -0.58 15.21
CA ARG A 174 13.71 0.00 13.94
C ARG A 174 14.88 0.11 12.99
N ARG A 175 14.67 -0.25 11.73
CA ARG A 175 15.57 0.06 10.62
C ARG A 175 14.83 0.89 9.59
N ARG A 176 15.54 1.82 8.95
CA ARG A 176 15.04 2.64 7.85
C ARG A 176 15.90 2.45 6.62
N LEU A 177 15.24 2.38 5.47
CA LEU A 177 15.85 2.36 4.16
C LEU A 177 15.43 3.62 3.41
N ALA A 178 16.37 4.18 2.65
CA ALA A 178 16.00 5.06 1.55
C ALA A 178 15.29 4.20 0.49
N VAL A 179 14.17 4.70 -0.02
CA VAL A 179 13.33 4.00 -1.00
C VAL A 179 12.85 4.97 -2.06
N GLU A 180 12.53 4.43 -3.23
CA GLU A 180 11.92 5.14 -4.34
C GLU A 180 10.87 4.25 -5.01
N LEU A 181 9.90 4.90 -5.66
CA LEU A 181 8.94 4.24 -6.53
C LEU A 181 9.43 4.43 -7.97
N ASP A 182 9.31 3.39 -8.79
CA ASP A 182 9.54 3.48 -10.23
C ASP A 182 8.39 4.22 -10.94
N SER A 183 8.48 4.34 -12.27
CA SER A 183 7.46 5.00 -13.08
C SER A 183 6.09 4.34 -13.00
N ASP A 184 6.03 3.06 -12.64
CA ASP A 184 4.79 2.31 -12.46
C ASP A 184 4.25 2.42 -11.01
N GLY A 185 4.91 3.19 -10.14
CA GLY A 185 4.55 3.27 -8.72
C GLY A 185 4.93 2.00 -7.96
N GLN A 186 5.89 1.22 -8.43
CA GLN A 186 6.37 0.01 -7.76
C GLN A 186 7.70 0.30 -7.06
N GLY A 187 7.81 -0.12 -5.81
CA GLY A 187 9.03 0.02 -5.03
C GLY A 187 9.48 -1.32 -4.44
N LEU A 188 10.77 -1.41 -4.16
CA LEU A 188 11.39 -2.54 -3.47
C LEU A 188 12.06 -2.06 -2.18
N ALA A 189 11.81 -2.74 -1.07
CA ALA A 189 12.51 -2.48 0.19
C ALA A 189 12.98 -3.78 0.85
N GLU A 190 14.30 -3.94 0.93
CA GLU A 190 14.94 -5.15 1.45
C GLU A 190 15.62 -4.88 2.79
N PHE A 191 14.95 -5.26 3.87
CA PHE A 191 15.49 -5.30 5.23
C PHE A 191 16.20 -6.63 5.45
N THR A 192 17.25 -6.89 4.67
CA THR A 192 17.98 -8.17 4.65
C THR A 192 19.49 -7.95 4.83
N GLY A 193 20.24 -9.04 4.92
CA GLY A 193 21.70 -9.01 5.08
C GLY A 193 22.15 -8.83 6.54
N THR A 194 23.35 -9.32 6.83
CA THR A 194 23.93 -9.36 8.18
C THR A 194 25.17 -8.46 8.26
N GLY A 195 25.64 -8.17 9.48
CA GLY A 195 26.86 -7.40 9.71
C GLY A 195 26.67 -5.87 9.60
N ALA A 196 27.77 -5.15 9.38
CA ALA A 196 27.79 -3.68 9.44
C ALA A 196 26.96 -3.00 8.34
N GLU A 197 26.83 -3.64 7.18
CA GLU A 197 26.03 -3.16 6.06
C GLU A 197 24.65 -3.86 5.98
N GLY A 198 24.42 -4.83 6.87
CA GLY A 198 23.17 -5.57 6.94
C GLY A 198 22.00 -4.70 7.37
N ARG A 199 20.89 -4.85 6.67
CA ARG A 199 19.63 -4.10 6.87
C ARG A 199 18.57 -4.94 7.58
N GLN A 200 18.89 -6.17 7.99
CA GLN A 200 17.99 -6.99 8.80
C GLN A 200 17.61 -6.26 10.10
N LEU A 201 16.43 -6.59 10.61
CA LEU A 201 16.00 -6.06 11.90
C LEU A 201 16.83 -6.72 12.99
N LEU A 202 17.40 -5.90 13.88
CA LEU A 202 18.21 -6.38 15.00
C LEU A 202 17.30 -6.64 16.20
N GLY A 203 17.44 -7.80 16.83
CA GLY A 203 16.62 -8.19 17.98
C GLY A 203 17.09 -7.52 19.28
N GLY A 204 16.20 -7.44 20.28
CA GLY A 204 16.55 -7.09 21.66
C GLY A 204 15.81 -5.91 22.26
N ASP A 205 15.03 -5.17 21.47
CA ASP A 205 14.13 -4.12 21.98
C ASP A 205 12.77 -4.76 22.27
N LEU A 206 12.56 -5.13 23.53
CA LEU A 206 11.41 -5.87 24.02
C LEU A 206 10.36 -4.95 24.64
N ASP A 207 10.69 -3.69 24.96
CA ASP A 207 9.75 -2.73 25.54
C ASP A 207 9.23 -1.67 24.56
N GLY A 208 9.81 -1.61 23.36
CA GLY A 208 9.37 -0.77 22.25
C GLY A 208 9.95 0.64 22.27
N ASP A 209 10.91 0.93 23.16
CA ASP A 209 11.55 2.26 23.27
C ASP A 209 12.56 2.55 22.15
N ASN A 210 12.80 1.59 21.26
CA ASN A 210 13.75 1.66 20.15
C ASN A 210 15.23 1.68 20.58
N ALA A 211 15.54 1.16 21.76
CA ALA A 211 16.88 0.89 22.25
C ALA A 211 16.97 -0.54 22.84
N VAL A 212 18.20 -1.03 23.02
CA VAL A 212 18.45 -2.29 23.75
C VAL A 212 19.23 -1.98 25.01
N ASN A 213 18.58 -2.13 26.16
CA ASN A 213 19.11 -1.70 27.44
C ASN A 213 18.66 -2.62 28.61
N MET A 214 18.82 -2.13 29.84
CA MET A 214 18.51 -2.89 31.05
C MET A 214 17.01 -3.21 31.18
N ALA A 215 16.12 -2.37 30.65
CA ALA A 215 14.68 -2.60 30.65
C ALA A 215 14.33 -3.86 29.83
N ASP A 216 14.91 -4.01 28.64
CA ASP A 216 14.74 -5.19 27.80
C ASP A 216 15.25 -6.46 28.48
N PHE A 217 16.44 -6.39 29.08
CA PHE A 217 16.98 -7.52 29.83
C PHE A 217 16.05 -7.94 30.99
N ASN A 218 15.50 -6.97 31.72
CA ASN A 218 14.56 -7.27 32.80
C ASN A 218 13.29 -7.93 32.28
N ARG A 219 12.81 -7.54 31.09
CA ARG A 219 11.66 -8.16 30.42
C ARG A 219 11.97 -9.59 29.98
N LEU A 220 13.12 -9.82 29.34
CA LEU A 220 13.58 -11.17 28.99
C LEU A 220 13.70 -12.06 30.23
N ARG A 221 14.29 -11.55 31.31
CA ARG A 221 14.44 -12.27 32.58
C ARG A 221 13.09 -12.60 33.23
N TYR A 222 12.11 -11.70 33.13
CA TYR A 222 10.77 -11.93 33.68
C TYR A 222 10.07 -13.11 33.00
N TYR A 223 10.28 -13.29 31.69
CA TYR A 223 9.70 -14.38 30.89
C TYR A 223 10.62 -15.59 30.70
N TRP A 224 11.74 -15.66 31.44
CA TRP A 224 12.76 -16.70 31.27
C TRP A 224 12.19 -18.12 31.39
N TYR A 225 12.49 -18.99 30.42
CA TYR A 225 11.95 -20.35 30.27
C TYR A 225 10.42 -20.43 30.17
N THR A 226 9.77 -19.40 29.63
CA THR A 226 8.34 -19.43 29.30
C THR A 226 8.13 -19.38 27.78
N VAL A 227 6.93 -19.72 27.33
CA VAL A 227 6.53 -19.66 25.91
C VAL A 227 5.93 -18.30 25.52
N ASN A 228 6.29 -17.24 26.23
CA ASN A 228 5.71 -15.92 26.01
C ASN A 228 6.41 -15.21 24.85
N THR A 229 5.64 -14.89 23.80
CA THR A 229 6.16 -14.22 22.59
C THR A 229 6.71 -12.82 22.84
N ALA A 230 6.42 -12.20 23.98
CA ALA A 230 6.91 -10.88 24.36
C ALA A 230 8.42 -10.83 24.69
N ALA A 231 9.09 -11.98 24.81
CA ALA A 231 10.52 -12.09 25.04
C ALA A 231 11.21 -13.16 24.19
N ASP A 232 10.46 -13.82 23.30
CA ASP A 232 10.95 -14.75 22.29
C ASP A 232 11.39 -13.94 21.06
N ILE A 233 12.68 -13.61 20.99
CA ILE A 233 13.28 -12.79 19.95
C ILE A 233 13.46 -13.61 18.67
N ASP A 234 13.94 -14.87 18.77
CA ASP A 234 14.21 -15.71 17.61
C ASP A 234 13.00 -16.43 17.01
N GLY A 235 11.87 -16.45 17.73
CA GLY A 235 10.65 -17.11 17.29
C GLY A 235 10.65 -18.62 17.50
N ASP A 236 11.52 -19.17 18.37
CA ASP A 236 11.58 -20.60 18.66
C ASP A 236 10.43 -21.09 19.56
N GLY A 237 9.61 -20.17 20.07
CA GLY A 237 8.49 -20.44 20.96
C GLY A 237 8.86 -20.47 22.44
N ALA A 238 10.09 -20.13 22.84
CA ALA A 238 10.52 -20.10 24.23
C ALA A 238 11.59 -19.03 24.52
N SER A 239 11.38 -18.20 25.54
CA SER A 239 12.39 -17.22 25.96
C SER A 239 13.57 -17.88 26.69
N ASN A 240 14.74 -17.94 26.07
CA ASN A 240 15.86 -18.74 26.53
C ASN A 240 17.25 -18.11 26.24
N LEU A 241 18.30 -18.95 26.27
CA LEU A 241 19.68 -18.51 26.09
C LEU A 241 19.95 -17.94 24.69
N ASN A 242 19.24 -18.41 23.65
CA ASN A 242 19.35 -17.88 22.30
C ASN A 242 18.91 -16.41 22.24
N ASP A 243 17.75 -16.09 22.82
CA ASP A 243 17.25 -14.71 22.93
C ASP A 243 18.22 -13.81 23.70
N LEU A 244 18.75 -14.32 24.82
CA LEU A 244 19.73 -13.58 25.61
C LEU A 244 21.00 -13.27 24.79
N ASN A 245 21.44 -14.20 23.94
CA ASN A 245 22.60 -13.98 23.09
C ASN A 245 22.32 -12.94 21.99
N ILE A 246 21.12 -12.93 21.41
CA ILE A 246 20.70 -11.90 20.45
C ILE A 246 20.64 -10.54 21.13
N LEU A 247 19.98 -10.45 22.29
CA LEU A 247 19.86 -9.24 23.08
C LEU A 247 21.25 -8.69 23.47
N LYS A 248 22.17 -9.55 23.91
CA LYS A 248 23.56 -9.15 24.23
C LYS A 248 24.33 -8.67 23.02
N ALA A 249 24.13 -9.27 21.85
CA ALA A 249 24.81 -8.88 20.63
C ALA A 249 24.48 -7.43 20.22
N ASN A 250 23.31 -6.92 20.64
CA ASN A 250 22.83 -5.58 20.33
C ASN A 250 22.79 -4.65 21.54
N TRP A 251 23.45 -5.00 22.66
CA TRP A 251 23.42 -4.18 23.88
C TRP A 251 23.87 -2.74 23.60
N TYR A 252 23.10 -1.75 24.10
CA TYR A 252 23.21 -0.32 23.78
C TYR A 252 22.96 0.06 22.31
N GLY A 253 22.46 -0.86 21.50
CA GLY A 253 21.96 -0.57 20.16
C GLY A 253 20.75 0.36 20.24
N VAL A 254 20.68 1.30 19.30
CA VAL A 254 19.54 2.21 19.13
C VAL A 254 19.07 2.08 17.69
N GLY A 255 17.77 1.96 17.51
CA GLY A 255 17.15 1.90 16.20
C GLY A 255 17.13 3.26 15.51
N ASP A 256 16.74 3.26 14.25
CA ASP A 256 16.53 4.51 13.52
C ASP A 256 15.43 5.34 14.20
N PRO A 257 15.63 6.65 14.44
CA PRO A 257 14.58 7.53 14.94
C PRO A 257 13.54 7.76 13.85
N LEU A 258 12.25 7.78 14.23
CA LEU A 258 11.18 8.21 13.33
C LEU A 258 11.27 9.71 13.05
#